data_AF-A0A1I7Y9F0-F1
#
_entry.id   AF-A0A1I7Y9F0-F1
#
_cell.length_a   1.000
_cell.length_b   1.000
_cell.length_c   1.000
_cell.angle_alpha   90.00
_cell.angle_beta   90.00
_cell.angle_gamma   90.00
#
_symmetry.space_group_name_H-M   'P 1'
#
loop_
_entity.id
_entity.type
_entity.pdbx_description
1 polymer ?
#
loop_
_entity_poly.entity_id
_entity_poly.type
_entity_poly.pdbx_seq_one_letter_code
_entity_poly.pdbx_strand_id
1 'polypeptide(L)'
;MWLQCRGGTASRVWFNVNGEDERESRTEPPTRCNQREAWAIKEFVEKLLSQNVQISQITIICYYAGQCDLLARLLENQSDPQSFKISTVDTYQGCENDVIIVSMTRTRTLGFLANRRLKLLHEDSNPRCNVSMTRARGVLVIFGRHETYTSVGESEYLGRLARDVAARREVLRAEDISSVEFCRS
;
A
#
# COMPACT_ATOMS: atom_id res chain seq x y z
N MET A 1 -12.55 4.21 14.87
CA MET A 1 -12.22 5.37 14.01
C MET A 1 -12.76 5.05 12.63
N TRP A 2 -13.72 5.83 12.13
CA TRP A 2 -14.49 5.53 10.92
C TRP A 2 -13.80 6.07 9.66
N LEU A 3 -13.73 5.26 8.61
CA LEU A 3 -13.32 5.71 7.28
C LEU A 3 -14.52 6.27 6.52
N GLN A 4 -14.91 7.52 6.80
CA GLN A 4 -15.90 8.23 5.99
C GLN A 4 -15.24 9.19 5.00
N CYS A 5 -15.59 9.04 3.72
CA CYS A 5 -15.33 10.04 2.70
C CYS A 5 -16.16 11.30 2.99
N ARG A 6 -15.56 12.33 3.61
CA ARG A 6 -16.09 13.69 3.57
C ARG A 6 -15.30 14.50 2.53
N GLY A 7 -15.93 14.79 1.38
CA GLY A 7 -15.42 15.81 0.45
C GLY A 7 -14.68 15.34 -0.80
N GLY A 8 -15.17 14.30 -1.50
CA GLY A 8 -14.77 14.02 -2.89
C GLY A 8 -13.37 13.42 -3.11
N THR A 9 -12.53 13.34 -2.07
CA THR A 9 -11.26 12.61 -2.10
C THR A 9 -11.37 11.28 -1.36
N ALA A 10 -10.84 10.20 -1.92
CA ALA A 10 -10.78 8.89 -1.28
C ALA A 10 -10.16 8.98 0.13
N SER A 11 -10.74 8.26 1.10
CA SER A 11 -10.21 8.19 2.46
C SER A 11 -8.82 7.55 2.44
N ARG A 12 -7.88 8.08 3.23
CA ARG A 12 -6.48 7.62 3.23
C ARG A 12 -6.11 7.12 4.62
N VAL A 13 -5.59 5.89 4.70
CA VAL A 13 -5.09 5.31 5.96
C VAL A 13 -3.70 4.80 5.75
N TRP A 14 -2.87 4.99 6.76
CA TRP A 14 -1.55 4.39 6.82
C TRP A 14 -1.47 3.43 8.01
N PHE A 15 -1.31 2.13 7.74
CA PHE A 15 -0.93 1.17 8.76
C PHE A 15 0.59 1.17 8.92
N ASN A 16 1.05 1.66 10.06
CA ASN A 16 2.45 1.60 10.43
C ASN A 16 2.83 0.16 10.77
N VAL A 17 3.75 -0.39 9.97
CA VAL A 17 4.21 -1.77 10.13
C VAL A 17 5.65 -1.77 10.61
N ASN A 18 5.87 -2.27 11.83
CA ASN A 18 7.19 -2.49 12.39
C ASN A 18 7.80 -3.82 11.90
N GLY A 19 7.96 -3.95 10.58
CA GLY A 19 8.62 -5.05 9.89
C GLY A 19 10.05 -4.70 9.47
N GLU A 20 10.79 -5.67 8.94
CA GLU A 20 12.07 -5.43 8.27
C GLU A 20 12.03 -5.97 6.85
N ASP A 21 12.64 -5.25 5.91
CA ASP A 21 12.72 -5.68 4.51
C ASP A 21 13.90 -6.64 4.27
N GLU A 22 13.61 -7.73 3.58
CA GLU A 22 14.52 -8.82 3.26
C GLU A 22 14.57 -9.05 1.75
N ARG A 23 15.52 -9.86 1.26
CA ARG A 23 15.55 -10.26 -0.16
C ARG A 23 14.72 -11.52 -0.37
N GLU A 24 13.80 -11.48 -1.32
CA GLU A 24 13.05 -12.64 -1.78
C GLU A 24 13.84 -13.36 -2.88
N SER A 25 14.47 -14.48 -2.51
CA SER A 25 15.33 -15.27 -3.38
C SER A 25 14.59 -16.02 -4.49
N ARG A 26 13.26 -16.17 -4.38
CA ARG A 26 12.43 -16.84 -5.40
C ARG A 26 12.15 -16.00 -6.65
N THR A 27 12.42 -14.70 -6.60
CA THR A 27 12.33 -13.83 -7.78
C THR A 27 13.66 -13.81 -8.53
N GLU A 28 13.62 -13.77 -9.86
CA GLU A 28 14.82 -13.60 -10.70
C GLU A 28 14.73 -12.29 -11.52
N PRO A 29 15.56 -11.27 -11.23
CA PRO A 29 16.53 -11.20 -10.13
C PRO A 29 15.85 -11.06 -8.74
N PRO A 30 16.53 -11.45 -7.64
CA PRO A 30 15.97 -11.30 -6.30
C PRO A 30 15.61 -9.85 -5.96
N THR A 31 14.37 -9.63 -5.56
CA THR A 31 13.82 -8.33 -5.15
C THR A 31 13.51 -8.31 -3.65
N ARG A 32 12.86 -7.26 -3.14
CA ARG A 32 12.59 -7.11 -1.70
C ARG A 32 11.18 -7.58 -1.33
N CYS A 33 11.05 -8.13 -0.13
CA CYS A 33 9.77 -8.41 0.52
C CYS A 33 9.84 -8.04 2.01
N ASN A 34 8.69 -7.94 2.65
CA ASN A 34 8.54 -7.70 4.07
C ASN A 34 7.40 -8.59 4.59
N GLN A 35 7.76 -9.63 5.34
CA GLN A 35 6.79 -10.64 5.81
C GLN A 35 5.75 -10.04 6.74
N ARG A 36 6.16 -9.19 7.68
CA ARG A 36 5.23 -8.54 8.62
C ARG A 36 4.21 -7.66 7.90
N GLU A 37 4.68 -6.95 6.87
CA GLU A 37 3.80 -6.14 6.02
C GLU A 37 2.82 -7.01 5.23
N ALA A 38 3.29 -8.13 4.67
CA ALA A 38 2.44 -9.04 3.92
C ALA A 38 1.37 -9.71 4.80
N TRP A 39 1.72 -10.09 6.04
CA TRP A 39 0.77 -10.62 7.03
C TRP A 39 -0.27 -9.59 7.45
N ALA A 40 0.14 -8.34 7.70
CA ALA A 40 -0.79 -7.26 8.01
C ALA A 40 -1.78 -7.00 6.86
N ILE A 41 -1.30 -7.02 5.61
CA ILE A 41 -2.15 -6.90 4.43
C ILE A 41 -3.13 -8.07 4.35
N LYS A 42 -2.66 -9.31 4.59
CA LYS A 42 -3.53 -10.49 4.62
C LYS A 42 -4.65 -10.35 5.64
N GLU A 43 -4.32 -10.00 6.89
CA GLU A 43 -5.30 -9.78 7.96
C GLU A 43 -6.32 -8.71 7.56
N PHE A 44 -5.85 -7.61 6.97
CA PHE A 44 -6.73 -6.53 6.51
C PHE A 44 -7.64 -6.96 5.36
N VAL A 45 -7.14 -7.73 4.40
CA VAL A 45 -7.93 -8.27 3.30
C VAL A 45 -9.00 -9.23 3.82
N GLU A 46 -8.65 -10.18 4.68
CA GLU A 46 -9.61 -11.11 5.30
C GLU A 46 -10.72 -10.36 6.04
N LYS A 47 -10.36 -9.26 6.70
CA LYS A 47 -11.32 -8.38 7.35
C LYS A 47 -12.28 -7.73 6.36
N LEU A 48 -11.78 -7.15 5.27
CA LEU A 48 -12.63 -6.58 4.21
C LEU A 48 -13.61 -7.63 3.65
N LEU A 49 -13.14 -8.86 3.42
CA LEU A 49 -13.99 -9.95 2.94
C LEU A 49 -15.10 -10.28 3.95
N SER A 50 -14.79 -10.36 5.25
CA SER A 50 -15.79 -10.59 6.31
C SER A 50 -16.83 -9.46 6.43
N GLN A 51 -16.52 -8.29 5.88
CA GLN A 51 -17.42 -7.14 5.79
C GLN A 51 -18.11 -7.02 4.41
N ASN A 52 -18.17 -8.14 3.65
CA ASN A 52 -18.80 -8.25 2.35
C ASN A 52 -18.19 -7.37 1.24
N VAL A 53 -16.92 -6.97 1.37
CA VAL A 53 -16.17 -6.39 0.25
C VAL A 53 -15.75 -7.52 -0.68
N GLN A 54 -16.08 -7.42 -1.96
CA GLN A 54 -15.75 -8.46 -2.93
C GLN A 54 -14.28 -8.37 -3.35
N ILE A 55 -13.66 -9.51 -3.69
CA ILE A 55 -12.27 -9.57 -4.19
C ILE A 55 -12.07 -8.65 -5.40
N SER A 56 -13.07 -8.55 -6.29
CA SER A 56 -13.04 -7.67 -7.47
C SER A 56 -12.89 -6.18 -7.14
N GLN A 57 -13.31 -5.78 -5.95
CA GLN A 57 -13.28 -4.38 -5.48
C GLN A 57 -11.95 -4.02 -4.81
N ILE A 58 -11.04 -4.99 -4.67
CA ILE A 58 -9.75 -4.85 -4.01
C ILE A 58 -8.64 -4.96 -5.05
N THR A 59 -7.65 -4.09 -4.96
CA THR A 59 -6.43 -4.19 -5.75
C THR A 59 -5.23 -3.88 -4.87
N ILE A 60 -4.21 -4.73 -4.97
CA ILE A 60 -2.99 -4.65 -4.18
C ILE A 60 -1.83 -4.25 -5.09
N ILE A 61 -1.23 -3.10 -4.81
CA ILE A 61 -0.10 -2.55 -5.55
C ILE A 61 1.14 -2.64 -4.65
N CYS A 62 2.19 -3.28 -5.15
CA CYS A 62 3.46 -3.35 -4.43
C CYS A 62 4.55 -2.59 -5.19
N TYR A 63 5.53 -2.05 -4.47
CA TYR A 63 6.70 -1.45 -5.10
C TYR A 63 7.75 -2.48 -5.53
N TYR A 64 7.68 -3.71 -5.04
CA TYR A 64 8.66 -4.76 -5.31
C TYR A 64 7.98 -6.05 -5.74
N ALA A 65 8.53 -6.71 -6.76
CA ALA A 65 7.98 -7.96 -7.30
C ALA A 65 7.98 -9.10 -6.26
N GLY A 66 8.98 -9.16 -5.39
CA GLY A 66 9.08 -10.17 -4.32
C GLY A 66 7.99 -10.02 -3.28
N GLN A 67 7.52 -8.78 -3.06
CA GLN A 67 6.35 -8.53 -2.23
C GLN A 67 5.05 -8.97 -2.94
N CYS A 68 4.93 -8.77 -4.26
CA CYS A 68 3.81 -9.31 -5.03
C CYS A 68 3.76 -10.84 -4.94
N ASP A 69 4.89 -11.52 -5.15
CA ASP A 69 4.98 -12.98 -5.07
C ASP A 69 4.61 -13.50 -3.67
N LEU A 70 5.12 -12.85 -2.63
CA LEU A 70 4.79 -13.20 -1.25
C LEU A 70 3.30 -13.06 -0.96
N LEU A 71 2.69 -11.94 -1.37
CA LEU A 71 1.26 -11.70 -1.18
C LEU A 71 0.38 -12.63 -2.00
N ALA A 72 0.78 -12.94 -3.24
CA ALA A 72 0.05 -13.88 -4.09
C ALA A 72 -0.03 -15.26 -3.40
N ARG A 73 1.08 -15.76 -2.86
CA ARG A 73 1.11 -17.02 -2.11
C ARG A 73 0.32 -16.99 -0.81
N LEU A 74 0.37 -15.88 -0.07
CA LEU A 74 -0.33 -15.75 1.21
C LEU A 74 -1.85 -15.60 1.06
N LEU A 75 -2.29 -15.02 -0.06
CA LEU A 75 -3.70 -14.77 -0.38
C LEU A 75 -4.30 -15.83 -1.32
N GLU A 76 -3.49 -16.79 -1.76
CA GLU A 76 -3.96 -17.89 -2.59
C GLU A 76 -4.94 -18.74 -1.78
N ASN A 77 -6.21 -18.70 -2.18
CA ASN A 77 -7.26 -19.53 -1.59
C ASN A 77 -7.71 -20.56 -2.61
N GLN A 78 -7.36 -21.83 -2.40
CA GLN A 78 -7.74 -22.94 -3.28
C GLN A 78 -9.26 -23.16 -3.36
N SER A 79 -10.03 -22.59 -2.42
CA SER A 79 -11.50 -22.71 -2.38
C SER A 79 -12.24 -21.57 -3.07
N ASP A 80 -11.57 -20.48 -3.42
CA ASP A 80 -12.17 -19.35 -4.15
C ASP A 80 -11.61 -19.30 -5.57
N PRO A 81 -12.44 -19.47 -6.62
CA PRO A 81 -11.97 -19.39 -7.99
C PRO A 81 -11.49 -17.98 -8.38
N GLN A 82 -11.82 -16.95 -7.59
CA GLN A 82 -11.42 -15.57 -7.86
C GLN A 82 -10.07 -15.24 -7.23
N SER A 83 -9.10 -14.87 -8.07
CA SER A 83 -7.78 -14.42 -7.62
C SER A 83 -7.73 -12.92 -7.33
N PHE A 84 -6.91 -12.54 -6.36
CA PHE A 84 -6.63 -11.14 -6.07
C PHE A 84 -5.84 -10.49 -7.21
N LYS A 85 -6.21 -9.24 -7.56
CA LYS A 85 -5.40 -8.41 -8.45
C LYS A 85 -4.20 -7.85 -7.68
N ILE A 86 -3.05 -8.49 -7.84
CA ILE A 86 -1.77 -8.10 -7.24
C ILE A 86 -0.81 -7.71 -8.36
N SER A 87 -0.23 -6.52 -8.27
CA SER A 87 0.67 -6.02 -9.32
C SER A 87 1.74 -5.10 -8.77
N THR A 88 2.84 -4.97 -9.50
CA THR A 88 3.83 -3.95 -9.19
C THR A 88 3.35 -2.59 -9.69
N VAL A 89 3.86 -1.50 -9.10
CA VAL A 89 3.53 -0.14 -9.56
C VAL A 89 3.89 0.12 -11.03
N ASP A 90 4.92 -0.55 -11.56
CA ASP A 90 5.34 -0.43 -12.97
C ASP A 90 4.42 -1.22 -13.93
N THR A 91 3.93 -2.37 -13.48
CA THR A 91 3.07 -3.25 -14.30
C THR A 91 1.58 -2.95 -14.13
N TYR A 92 1.22 -2.13 -13.15
CA TYR A 92 -0.16 -1.71 -12.94
C TYR A 92 -0.61 -0.74 -14.04
N GLN A 93 -1.31 -1.28 -15.03
CA GLN A 93 -1.97 -0.53 -16.10
C GLN A 93 -3.47 -0.34 -15.83
N GLY A 94 -3.91 -0.45 -14.57
CA GLY A 94 -5.31 -0.60 -14.21
C GLY A 94 -6.12 0.69 -14.08
N CYS A 95 -7.41 0.58 -14.41
CA CYS A 95 -8.47 1.52 -14.01
C CYS A 95 -8.61 1.58 -12.47
N GLU A 96 -9.20 2.65 -11.98
CA GLU A 96 -9.49 2.87 -10.56
C GLU A 96 -10.30 1.72 -9.93
N ASN A 97 -10.08 1.44 -8.65
CA ASN A 97 -10.83 0.44 -7.87
C ASN A 97 -11.33 1.03 -6.54
N ASP A 98 -12.31 0.38 -5.92
CA ASP A 98 -12.95 0.88 -4.70
C ASP A 98 -11.96 0.91 -3.52
N VAL A 99 -11.17 -0.15 -3.38
CA VAL A 99 -10.11 -0.27 -2.37
C VAL A 99 -8.77 -0.53 -3.05
N ILE A 100 -7.84 0.41 -2.87
CA ILE A 100 -6.44 0.24 -3.28
C ILE A 100 -5.58 0.05 -2.03
N ILE A 101 -4.88 -1.07 -1.97
CA ILE A 101 -3.91 -1.38 -0.93
C ILE A 101 -2.52 -1.18 -1.53
N VAL A 102 -1.67 -0.38 -0.88
CA VAL A 102 -0.29 -0.12 -1.32
C VAL A 102 0.69 -0.70 -0.30
N SER A 103 1.58 -1.57 -0.77
CA SER A 103 2.66 -2.16 0.02
C SER A 103 3.99 -1.47 -0.30
N MET A 104 4.52 -0.74 0.69
CA MET A 104 5.75 0.05 0.58
C MET A 104 7.03 -0.79 0.71
N THR A 105 6.96 -1.90 1.44
CA THR A 105 8.01 -2.91 1.66
C THR A 105 9.24 -2.43 2.43
N ARG A 106 9.84 -1.28 2.08
CA ARG A 106 11.13 -0.82 2.63
C ARG A 106 11.00 -0.21 4.01
N THR A 107 12.00 -0.46 4.85
CA THR A 107 11.95 -0.11 6.28
C THR A 107 13.13 0.74 6.76
N ARG A 108 14.21 0.83 5.97
CA ARG A 108 15.42 1.59 6.36
C ARG A 108 15.86 2.63 5.34
N THR A 109 15.56 2.39 4.07
CA THR A 109 15.94 3.32 2.99
C THR A 109 14.82 3.35 1.97
N LEU A 110 14.60 4.50 1.33
CA LEU A 110 13.62 4.65 0.26
C LEU A 110 13.96 3.82 -1.00
N GLY A 111 15.18 3.30 -1.13
CA GLY A 111 15.57 2.46 -2.27
C GLY A 111 15.45 3.22 -3.58
N PHE A 112 14.78 2.63 -4.58
CA PHE A 112 14.55 3.29 -5.87
C PHE A 112 13.55 4.45 -5.79
N LEU A 113 12.80 4.58 -4.67
CA LEU A 113 11.97 5.75 -4.41
C LEU A 113 12.81 6.98 -4.05
N ALA A 114 14.06 6.78 -3.60
CA ALA A 114 15.00 7.86 -3.28
C ALA A 114 15.55 8.60 -4.51
N ASN A 115 14.93 8.45 -5.69
CA ASN A 115 15.56 8.67 -6.98
C ASN A 115 16.05 10.12 -7.12
N ARG A 116 17.34 10.35 -6.83
CA ARG A 116 18.02 11.66 -6.96
C ARG A 116 17.98 12.23 -8.38
N ARG A 117 17.66 11.42 -9.39
CA ARG A 117 17.57 11.88 -10.78
C ARG A 117 16.32 12.72 -11.07
N LEU A 118 15.22 12.49 -10.33
CA LEU A 118 14.04 13.38 -10.35
C LEU A 118 14.23 14.64 -9.51
N LYS A 119 15.28 14.73 -8.68
CA LYS A 119 15.66 15.98 -7.98
C LYS A 119 16.33 17.01 -8.91
N LEU A 120 16.81 16.59 -10.08
CA LEU A 120 17.55 17.45 -11.03
C LEU A 120 16.67 18.04 -12.13
N LEU A 121 15.50 17.44 -12.36
CA LEU A 121 14.46 17.97 -13.23
C LEU A 121 13.38 18.47 -12.29
N HIS A 122 12.94 19.71 -12.41
CA HIS A 122 11.88 20.32 -11.59
C HIS A 122 10.49 19.69 -11.89
N GLU A 123 10.38 18.37 -11.84
CA GLU A 123 9.14 17.60 -11.97
C GLU A 123 8.84 16.94 -10.62
N ASP A 124 7.90 17.55 -9.89
CA ASP A 124 7.46 17.25 -8.51
C ASP A 124 6.84 15.85 -8.29
N SER A 125 7.07 14.88 -9.18
CA SER A 125 6.29 13.64 -9.17
C SER A 125 7.05 12.46 -9.72
N ASN A 126 7.40 11.52 -8.84
CA ASN A 126 7.63 10.14 -9.26
C ASN A 126 6.30 9.59 -9.80
N PRO A 127 6.14 9.37 -11.13
CA PRO A 127 4.86 9.01 -11.73
C PRO A 127 4.30 7.71 -11.15
N ARG A 128 5.15 6.83 -10.62
CA ARG A 128 4.75 5.61 -9.91
C ARG A 128 3.93 5.89 -8.66
N CYS A 129 4.32 6.88 -7.85
CA CYS A 129 3.58 7.25 -6.64
C CYS A 129 2.24 7.88 -6.97
N ASN A 130 2.19 8.76 -7.98
CA ASN A 130 0.92 9.35 -8.41
C ASN A 130 -0.02 8.27 -8.95
N VAL A 131 0.48 7.33 -9.76
CA VAL A 131 -0.32 6.24 -10.31
C VAL A 131 -0.90 5.33 -9.24
N SER A 132 -0.16 4.93 -8.20
CA SER A 132 -0.73 4.07 -7.16
C SER A 132 -1.72 4.82 -6.26
N MET A 133 -1.48 6.10 -5.98
CA MET A 133 -2.21 6.86 -4.95
C MET A 133 -3.47 7.58 -5.46
N THR A 134 -3.61 7.81 -6.78
CA THR A 134 -4.81 8.46 -7.36
C THR A 134 -5.85 7.46 -7.90
N ARG A 135 -5.69 6.15 -7.65
CA ARG A 135 -6.55 5.11 -8.25
C ARG A 135 -7.61 4.56 -7.30
N ALA A 136 -7.60 4.99 -6.05
CA ALA A 136 -8.66 4.67 -5.11
C ALA A 136 -9.89 5.53 -5.40
N ARG A 137 -11.03 4.90 -5.70
CA ARG A 137 -12.33 5.58 -5.75
C ARG A 137 -12.89 5.81 -4.36
N GLY A 138 -12.77 4.81 -3.49
CA GLY A 138 -13.26 4.84 -2.12
C GLY A 138 -12.14 5.08 -1.12
N VAL A 139 -11.22 4.12 -0.99
CA VAL A 139 -10.21 4.11 0.07
C VAL A 139 -8.84 3.70 -0.44
N LEU A 140 -7.82 4.50 -0.07
CA LEU A 140 -6.42 4.20 -0.25
C LEU A 140 -5.83 3.77 1.11
N VAL A 141 -5.34 2.54 1.18
CA VAL A 141 -4.74 1.98 2.39
C VAL A 141 -3.27 1.69 2.13
N ILE A 142 -2.39 2.26 2.94
CA ILE A 142 -0.94 2.15 2.78
C ILE A 142 -0.38 1.33 3.94
N PHE A 143 0.47 0.37 3.62
CA PHE A 143 1.21 -0.42 4.60
C PHE A 143 2.70 -0.14 4.46
N GLY A 144 3.35 0.19 5.57
CA GLY A 144 4.80 0.41 5.60
C GLY A 144 5.26 1.10 6.88
N ARG A 145 6.57 1.11 7.10
CA ARG A 145 7.17 1.84 8.24
C ARG A 145 7.08 3.34 8.00
N HIS A 146 6.13 4.00 8.65
CA HIS A 146 5.74 5.39 8.43
C HIS A 146 6.93 6.35 8.57
N GLU A 147 7.78 6.14 9.58
CA GLU A 147 8.92 6.99 9.90
C GLU A 147 9.90 7.09 8.72
N THR A 148 10.10 5.97 7.99
CA THR A 148 10.96 5.90 6.78
C THR A 148 10.53 6.89 5.70
N TYR A 149 9.23 7.18 5.62
CA TYR A 149 8.64 7.99 4.57
C TYR A 149 8.35 9.43 4.99
N THR A 150 8.30 9.71 6.30
CA THR A 150 8.23 11.09 6.81
C THR A 150 9.51 11.89 6.60
N SER A 151 10.67 11.23 6.55
CA SER A 151 11.97 11.87 6.30
C SER A 151 12.22 12.20 4.81
N VAL A 152 11.27 11.87 3.93
CA VAL A 152 11.34 12.21 2.51
C VAL A 152 11.14 13.72 2.33
N GLY A 153 11.90 14.32 1.40
CA GLY A 153 11.82 15.77 1.13
C GLY A 153 10.43 16.25 0.75
N GLU A 154 10.12 17.51 1.06
CA GLU A 154 8.77 18.07 0.93
C GLU A 154 8.26 18.15 -0.52
N SER A 155 9.16 18.17 -1.49
CA SER A 155 8.86 18.17 -2.91
C SER A 155 8.37 16.80 -3.42
N GLU A 156 8.54 15.72 -2.66
CA GLU A 156 8.06 14.39 -3.08
C GLU A 156 6.65 14.10 -2.56
N TYR A 157 5.76 13.70 -3.46
CA TYR A 157 4.35 13.39 -3.15
C TYR A 157 4.20 12.42 -1.97
N LEU A 158 5.01 11.36 -1.93
CA LEU A 158 4.96 10.34 -0.88
C LEU A 158 5.31 10.91 0.51
N GLY A 159 6.28 11.83 0.58
CA GLY A 159 6.63 12.52 1.83
C GLY A 159 5.54 13.49 2.28
N ARG A 160 4.88 14.18 1.33
CA ARG A 160 3.70 14.99 1.65
C ARG A 160 2.55 14.13 2.16
N LEU A 161 2.26 13.02 1.48
CA LEU A 161 1.20 12.09 1.87
C LEU A 161 1.45 11.52 3.27
N ALA A 162 2.65 11.02 3.55
CA ALA A 162 3.00 10.47 4.86
C ALA A 162 2.81 11.50 5.99
N ARG A 163 3.15 12.78 5.77
CA ARG A 163 2.94 13.85 6.75
C ARG A 163 1.48 14.25 6.86
N ASP A 164 0.74 14.29 5.76
CA ASP A 164 -0.68 14.65 5.72
C ASP A 164 -1.55 13.64 6.48
N VAL A 165 -1.35 12.34 6.27
CA VAL A 165 -2.06 11.30 7.04
C VAL A 165 -1.70 11.34 8.53
N ALA A 166 -0.45 11.68 8.86
CA ALA A 166 -0.02 11.84 10.25
C ALA A 166 -0.68 13.06 10.91
N ALA A 167 -0.75 14.19 10.21
CA ALA A 167 -1.42 15.40 10.69
C ALA A 167 -2.92 15.18 10.95
N ARG A 168 -3.56 14.30 10.18
CA ARG A 168 -4.96 13.88 10.36
C ARG A 168 -5.17 12.77 11.39
N ARG A 169 -4.10 12.26 12.00
CA ARG A 169 -4.10 11.09 12.92
C ARG A 169 -4.62 9.81 12.26
N GLU A 170 -4.45 9.67 10.95
CA GLU A 170 -4.86 8.51 10.14
C GLU A 170 -3.72 7.48 9.98
N VAL A 171 -2.71 7.57 10.85
CA VAL A 171 -1.64 6.57 11.01
C VAL A 171 -2.03 5.64 12.14
N LEU A 172 -2.40 4.41 11.79
CA LEU A 172 -2.81 3.35 12.71
C LEU A 172 -1.70 2.34 12.84
N ARG A 173 -1.67 1.57 13.94
CA ARG A 173 -0.73 0.47 14.05
C ARG A 173 -1.28 -0.75 13.33
N ALA A 174 -0.42 -1.54 12.71
CA ALA A 174 -0.83 -2.79 12.08
C ALA A 174 -1.51 -3.74 13.09
N GLU A 175 -1.12 -3.72 14.37
CA GLU A 175 -1.73 -4.53 15.41
C GLU A 175 -3.21 -4.17 15.68
N ASP A 176 -3.64 -2.98 15.27
CA ASP A 176 -5.00 -2.48 15.49
C ASP A 176 -5.96 -2.85 14.36
N ILE A 177 -5.51 -3.54 13.30
CA ILE A 177 -6.33 -3.90 12.11
C ILE A 177 -7.63 -4.60 12.52
N SER A 178 -7.55 -5.56 13.44
CA SER A 178 -8.69 -6.27 14.02
C SER A 178 -9.76 -5.35 14.64
N SER A 179 -9.42 -4.12 15.06
CA SER A 179 -10.33 -3.13 15.66
C SER A 179 -10.93 -2.11 14.67
N VAL A 180 -10.45 -2.04 13.43
CA VAL A 180 -10.91 -1.06 12.43
C VAL A 180 -12.24 -1.45 11.77
N GLU A 181 -13.32 -0.71 11.94
CA GLU A 181 -14.58 -0.98 11.24
C GLU A 181 -14.64 -0.27 9.88
N PHE A 182 -15.03 -1.02 8.82
CA PHE A 182 -15.29 -0.47 7.50
C PHE A 182 -16.80 -0.47 7.25
N CYS A 183 -17.43 0.71 7.36
CA CYS A 183 -18.83 0.85 6.96
C CYS A 183 -18.90 1.29 5.50
N ARG A 184 -19.56 0.50 4.67
CA ARG A 184 -20.07 1.00 3.39
C ARG A 184 -21.22 1.97 3.68
N SER A 185 -21.14 3.19 3.15
CA SER A 185 -22.28 4.11 3.04
C SER A 185 -23.23 3.63 1.97
#